data_AF-A0A182IQR4-F1
#
_entry.id   AF-A0A182IQR4-F1
#
_cell.length_a   1.000
_cell.length_b   1.000
_cell.length_c   1.000
_cell.angle_alpha   90.00
_cell.angle_beta   90.00
_cell.angle_gamma   90.00
#
_symmetry.space_group_name_H-M   'P 1'
#
loop_
_entity.id
_entity.type
_entity.pdbx_description
1 polymer ?
#
loop_
_entity_poly.entity_id
_entity_poly.type
_entity_poly.pdbx_seq_one_letter_code
_entity_poly.pdbx_strand_id
1 'polypeptide(L)'
;MGRKVASELQTRLQAINDNIEFYLELFRIPESNKDDINVEEYLLDTDKDVKPLKFGDNKPADTAEELAARVEVMKNKITAKHQARKSKQTTDSGKVERKKLKKEQQLKKKLLKIGMMTAKKEEQRAKILDHKPLVAKPEKKLAPTFNPEGKIVFSKFQLDENDKPKKKGIETDKKKLLKKVLDNKKHLTELKESGDLEKYAEAKKKQAWEKAMAKTAGQKVRDDPELLAKKIHQRKKQVKKSKTEWKERAEKIEQQKTQRQKQRNSNLKERSDKKKNKKLQKMAKKGRIIPGF
;
A
#
# COMPACT_ATOMS: atom_id res chain seq x y z
N MET A 1 -0.17 40.13 -13.21
CA MET A 1 -1.31 39.23 -12.93
C MET A 1 -1.19 38.46 -11.62
N GLY A 2 -0.06 37.83 -11.28
CA GLY A 2 0.07 36.97 -10.08
C GLY A 2 -0.12 37.64 -8.71
N ARG A 3 0.27 38.91 -8.53
CA ARG A 3 0.12 39.61 -7.23
C ARG A 3 -1.35 39.87 -6.84
N LYS A 4 -2.22 40.11 -7.82
CA LYS A 4 -3.66 40.33 -7.58
C LYS A 4 -4.38 39.04 -7.19
N VAL A 5 -3.98 37.91 -7.77
CA VAL A 5 -4.50 36.57 -7.40
C VAL A 5 -4.08 36.18 -5.98
N ALA A 6 -2.85 36.54 -5.57
CA ALA A 6 -2.39 36.31 -4.21
C ALA A 6 -3.17 37.14 -3.18
N SER A 7 -3.46 38.42 -3.47
CA SER A 7 -4.28 39.26 -2.60
C SER A 7 -5.73 38.79 -2.53
N GLU A 8 -6.32 38.31 -3.63
CA GLU A 8 -7.67 37.73 -3.66
C GLU A 8 -7.76 36.42 -2.88
N LEU A 9 -6.71 35.60 -2.90
CA LEU A 9 -6.64 34.40 -2.09
C LEU A 9 -6.54 34.74 -0.60
N GLN A 10 -5.72 35.73 -0.26
CA GLN A 10 -5.55 36.18 1.12
C GLN A 10 -6.87 36.74 1.69
N THR A 11 -7.59 37.57 0.94
CA THR A 11 -8.89 38.09 1.39
C THR A 11 -9.95 36.99 1.53
N ARG A 12 -9.95 35.98 0.66
CA ARG A 12 -10.84 34.81 0.81
C ARG A 12 -10.49 33.98 2.04
N LEU A 13 -9.21 33.75 2.31
CA LEU A 13 -8.78 33.01 3.51
C LEU A 13 -9.14 33.77 4.79
N GLN A 14 -8.99 35.09 4.77
CA GLN A 14 -9.37 35.94 5.90
C GLN A 14 -10.88 35.89 6.14
N ALA A 15 -11.70 35.99 5.09
CA ALA A 15 -13.15 35.84 5.20
C ALA A 15 -13.60 34.45 5.69
N ILE A 16 -12.86 33.39 5.36
CA ILE A 16 -13.11 32.04 5.88
C ILE A 16 -12.79 31.97 7.37
N ASN A 17 -11.66 32.53 7.80
CA ASN A 17 -11.28 32.58 9.20
C ASN A 17 -12.31 33.36 10.03
N ASP A 18 -12.74 34.54 9.55
CA ASP A 18 -13.73 35.37 10.23
C ASP A 18 -15.08 34.62 10.39
N ASN A 19 -15.48 33.85 9.38
CA ASN A 19 -16.68 33.03 9.45
C ASN A 19 -16.53 31.86 10.44
N ILE A 20 -15.35 31.26 10.53
CA ILE A 20 -15.07 30.21 11.53
C ILE A 20 -15.14 30.79 12.94
N GLU A 21 -14.49 31.92 13.20
CA GLU A 21 -14.54 32.61 14.49
C GLU A 21 -15.97 32.96 14.89
N PHE A 22 -16.77 33.48 13.96
CA PHE A 22 -18.20 33.75 14.18
C PHE A 22 -18.96 32.50 14.62
N TYR A 23 -18.72 31.33 13.99
CA TYR A 23 -19.34 30.09 14.42
C TYR A 23 -18.83 29.61 15.78
N LEU A 24 -17.53 29.74 16.07
CA LEU A 24 -16.96 29.36 17.37
C LEU A 24 -17.60 30.17 18.51
N GLU A 25 -17.80 31.47 18.30
CA GLU A 25 -18.47 32.37 19.24
C GLU A 25 -19.97 32.06 19.37
N LEU A 26 -20.67 31.85 18.24
CA LEU A 26 -22.10 31.50 18.21
C LEU A 26 -22.39 30.22 19.00
N PHE A 27 -21.53 29.20 18.86
CA PHE A 27 -21.68 27.92 19.55
C PHE A 27 -21.07 27.89 20.96
N ARG A 28 -20.45 28.99 21.43
CA ARG A 28 -19.79 29.11 22.75
C ARG A 28 -18.97 27.87 23.09
N ILE A 29 -18.16 27.42 22.13
CA ILE A 29 -17.30 26.25 22.33
C ILE A 29 -16.30 26.62 23.43
N PRO A 30 -16.25 25.89 24.56
CA PRO A 30 -15.31 26.19 25.63
C PRO A 30 -13.89 26.17 25.06
N GLU A 31 -13.15 27.29 25.18
CA GLU A 31 -11.73 27.29 24.93
C GLU A 31 -11.11 26.21 25.83
N SER A 32 -10.39 25.26 25.22
CA SER A 32 -9.64 24.26 25.99
C SER A 32 -8.78 24.99 27.01
N ASN A 33 -8.96 24.70 28.30
CA ASN A 33 -8.15 25.24 29.40
C ASN A 33 -6.68 25.15 29.02
N LYS A 34 -6.04 26.32 28.80
CA LYS A 34 -4.61 26.40 28.47
C LYS A 34 -3.72 25.93 29.63
N ASP A 35 -4.30 25.84 30.84
CA ASP A 35 -3.61 25.47 32.07
C ASP A 35 -3.57 23.95 32.33
N ASP A 36 -4.34 23.14 31.59
CA ASP A 36 -4.43 21.68 31.84
C ASP A 36 -3.53 20.84 30.92
N ILE A 37 -2.94 21.43 29.88
CA ILE A 37 -2.05 20.71 28.95
C ILE A 37 -0.64 21.23 29.17
N ASN A 38 0.09 20.56 30.07
CA ASN A 38 1.53 20.75 30.19
C ASN A 38 2.21 20.21 28.92
N VAL A 39 2.38 21.09 27.92
CA VAL A 39 2.98 20.76 26.61
C VAL A 39 4.40 20.22 26.79
N GLU A 40 5.09 20.62 27.86
CA GLU A 40 6.41 20.13 28.28
C GLU A 40 6.44 18.61 28.54
N GLU A 41 5.35 18.02 29.03
CA GLU A 41 5.28 16.56 29.28
C GLU A 41 5.24 15.74 27.98
N TYR A 42 4.85 16.38 26.87
CA TYR A 42 4.75 15.74 25.54
C TYR A 42 5.90 16.10 24.60
N LEU A 43 6.76 17.05 24.97
CA LEU A 43 8.05 17.23 24.32
C LEU A 43 8.99 16.13 24.83
N LEU A 44 9.28 15.16 23.96
CA LEU A 44 10.44 14.28 24.17
C LEU A 44 11.68 15.15 24.32
N ASP A 45 12.43 15.00 25.40
CA ASP A 45 13.75 15.63 25.61
C ASP A 45 14.63 15.44 24.36
N THR A 46 14.61 16.40 23.44
CA THR A 46 15.36 16.33 22.17
C THR A 46 16.84 16.67 22.35
N ASP A 47 17.25 17.10 23.56
CA ASP A 47 18.63 17.48 23.87
C ASP A 47 19.53 16.29 24.19
N LYS A 48 18.98 15.07 24.18
CA LYS A 48 19.81 13.87 24.06
C LYS A 48 19.88 13.50 22.60
N ASP A 49 21.03 13.78 21.98
CA ASP A 49 21.47 13.17 20.73
C ASP A 49 21.49 11.62 20.87
N VAL A 50 20.32 10.99 20.84
CA VAL A 50 20.20 9.54 20.74
C VAL A 50 20.46 9.21 19.29
N LYS A 51 21.76 9.13 18.95
CA LYS A 51 22.23 8.53 17.70
C LYS A 51 21.47 7.20 17.53
N PRO A 52 20.87 6.93 16.37
CA PRO A 52 20.26 5.63 16.11
C PRO A 52 21.32 4.57 16.41
N LEU A 53 20.96 3.56 17.19
CA LEU A 53 21.83 2.40 17.46
C LEU A 53 22.33 1.88 16.12
N LYS A 54 23.59 2.22 15.80
CA LYS A 54 24.31 1.66 14.67
C LYS A 54 24.41 0.16 14.97
N PHE A 55 23.64 -0.65 14.27
CA PHE A 55 23.91 -2.07 14.21
C PHE A 55 25.37 -2.21 13.78
N GLY A 56 26.15 -2.89 14.62
CA GLY A 56 27.62 -2.86 14.57
C GLY A 56 28.18 -3.03 13.17
N ASP A 57 29.25 -2.29 12.90
CA ASP A 57 29.97 -2.33 11.64
C ASP A 57 30.21 -3.79 11.22
N ASN A 58 29.95 -4.11 9.95
CA ASN A 58 30.42 -5.36 9.35
C ASN A 58 31.94 -5.28 9.21
N LYS A 59 32.66 -5.28 10.33
CA LYS A 59 34.11 -5.39 10.33
C LYS A 59 34.46 -6.79 9.81
N PRO A 60 35.39 -6.90 8.85
CA PRO A 60 36.02 -8.18 8.54
C PRO A 60 36.66 -8.73 9.81
N ALA A 61 36.67 -10.06 9.98
CA ALA A 61 37.31 -10.68 11.14
C ALA A 61 38.82 -10.43 11.07
N ASP A 62 39.41 -9.94 12.16
CA ASP A 62 40.83 -9.56 12.19
C ASP A 62 41.73 -10.80 12.35
N THR A 63 41.19 -11.91 12.85
CA THR A 63 41.90 -13.18 13.07
C THR A 63 41.15 -14.38 12.47
N ALA A 64 41.88 -15.43 12.07
CA ALA A 64 41.30 -16.64 11.46
C ALA A 64 40.37 -17.40 12.43
N GLU A 65 40.67 -17.37 13.73
CA GLU A 65 39.85 -17.99 14.78
C GLU A 65 38.52 -17.25 14.96
N GLU A 66 38.53 -15.93 14.90
CA GLU A 66 37.32 -15.11 14.96
C GLU A 66 36.42 -15.35 13.72
N LEU A 67 37.03 -15.49 12.54
CA LEU A 67 36.30 -15.86 11.33
C LEU A 67 35.64 -17.24 11.46
N ALA A 68 36.38 -18.23 11.98
CA ALA A 68 35.87 -19.58 12.20
C ALA A 68 34.70 -19.60 13.18
N ALA A 69 34.84 -18.92 14.33
CA ALA A 69 33.76 -18.77 15.32
C ALA A 69 32.53 -18.07 14.74
N ARG A 70 32.72 -17.02 13.94
CA ARG A 70 31.61 -16.30 13.27
C ARG A 70 30.91 -17.18 12.23
N VAL A 71 31.67 -17.99 11.49
CA VAL A 71 31.11 -18.97 10.54
C VAL A 71 30.33 -20.06 11.28
N GLU A 72 30.80 -20.54 12.42
CA GLU A 72 30.07 -21.49 13.27
C GLU A 72 28.76 -20.90 13.80
N VAL A 73 28.78 -19.68 14.31
CA VAL A 73 27.57 -18.97 14.76
C VAL A 73 26.58 -18.81 13.60
N MET A 74 27.08 -18.50 12.38
CA MET A 74 26.22 -18.45 11.19
C MET A 74 25.63 -19.82 10.84
N LYS A 75 26.45 -20.88 10.84
CA LYS A 75 25.98 -22.26 10.60
C LYS A 75 24.91 -22.65 11.61
N ASN A 76 25.13 -22.40 12.90
CA ASN A 76 24.19 -22.68 13.98
C ASN A 76 22.90 -21.86 13.85
N LYS A 77 22.98 -20.61 13.40
CA LYS A 77 21.80 -19.77 13.12
C LYS A 77 21.02 -20.27 11.91
N ILE A 78 21.69 -20.79 10.88
CA ILE A 78 21.06 -21.38 9.70
C ILE A 78 20.37 -22.70 10.08
N THR A 79 21.03 -23.59 10.83
CA THR A 79 20.47 -24.87 11.28
C THR A 79 19.29 -24.66 12.22
N ALA A 80 19.38 -23.75 13.19
CA ALA A 80 18.27 -23.40 14.08
C ALA A 80 17.07 -22.83 13.32
N LYS A 81 17.28 -21.94 12.35
CA LYS A 81 16.20 -21.43 11.47
C LYS A 81 15.58 -22.54 10.62
N HIS A 82 16.38 -23.49 10.14
CA HIS A 82 15.90 -24.63 9.36
C HIS A 82 15.06 -25.59 10.22
N GLN A 83 15.51 -25.91 11.42
CA GLN A 83 14.76 -26.73 12.37
C GLN A 83 13.45 -26.06 12.80
N ALA A 84 13.45 -24.75 13.07
CA ALA A 84 12.24 -23.98 13.39
C ALA A 84 11.24 -23.90 12.22
N ARG A 85 11.71 -24.03 10.97
CA ARG A 85 10.84 -24.13 9.78
C ARG A 85 10.27 -25.54 9.62
N LYS A 86 11.05 -26.57 9.94
CA LYS A 86 10.61 -27.97 9.97
C LYS A 86 9.58 -28.23 11.07
N SER A 87 9.74 -27.65 12.26
CA SER A 87 8.75 -27.78 13.35
C SER A 87 7.43 -27.05 13.06
N LYS A 88 7.45 -26.02 12.20
CA LYS A 88 6.25 -25.35 11.67
C LYS A 88 5.62 -26.06 10.47
N GLN A 89 6.21 -27.15 9.99
CA GLN A 89 5.63 -27.97 8.94
C GLN A 89 4.51 -28.83 9.56
N THR A 90 3.36 -28.87 8.89
CA THR A 90 2.16 -29.55 9.41
C THR A 90 2.41 -31.06 9.55
N THR A 91 2.10 -31.66 10.69
CA THR A 91 2.22 -33.12 10.96
C THR A 91 1.19 -33.97 10.20
N ASP A 92 0.17 -33.33 9.62
CA ASP A 92 -0.85 -33.95 8.79
C ASP A 92 -0.28 -34.35 7.41
N SER A 93 -0.04 -35.66 7.23
CA SER A 93 0.55 -36.28 6.03
C SER A 93 -0.22 -35.94 4.75
N GLY A 94 -1.56 -35.91 4.81
CA GLY A 94 -2.41 -35.58 3.65
C GLY A 94 -2.26 -34.12 3.19
N LYS A 95 -2.01 -33.18 4.12
CA LYS A 95 -1.73 -31.78 3.77
C LYS A 95 -0.35 -31.61 3.12
N VAL A 96 0.62 -32.44 3.45
CA VAL A 96 1.97 -32.40 2.86
C VAL A 96 1.93 -32.92 1.42
N GLU A 97 1.28 -34.05 1.18
CA GLU A 97 1.11 -34.62 -0.17
C GLU A 97 0.34 -33.68 -1.09
N ARG A 98 -0.77 -33.10 -0.62
CA ARG A 98 -1.53 -32.12 -1.39
C ARG A 98 -0.70 -30.89 -1.76
N LYS A 99 0.21 -30.45 -0.89
CA LYS A 99 1.14 -29.35 -1.19
C LYS A 99 2.21 -29.76 -2.21
N LYS A 100 2.77 -30.98 -2.13
CA LYS A 100 3.72 -31.51 -3.11
C LYS A 100 3.08 -31.63 -4.49
N LEU A 101 1.91 -32.25 -4.57
CA LEU A 101 1.16 -32.44 -5.81
C LEU A 101 0.76 -31.10 -6.46
N LYS A 102 0.37 -30.11 -5.65
CA LYS A 102 0.10 -28.74 -6.15
C LYS A 102 1.34 -28.05 -6.71
N LYS A 103 2.53 -28.25 -6.10
CA LYS A 103 3.80 -27.70 -6.62
C LYS A 103 4.18 -28.36 -7.94
N GLU A 104 4.02 -29.67 -8.06
CA GLU A 104 4.30 -30.42 -9.28
C GLU A 104 3.36 -29.98 -10.42
N GLN A 105 2.07 -29.84 -10.16
CA GLN A 105 1.11 -29.30 -11.12
C GLN A 105 1.47 -27.88 -11.57
N GLN A 106 1.96 -27.03 -10.66
CA GLN A 106 2.43 -25.69 -11.02
C GLN A 106 3.69 -25.72 -11.88
N LEU A 107 4.62 -26.63 -11.60
CA LEU A 107 5.83 -26.82 -12.41
C LEU A 107 5.47 -27.29 -13.83
N LYS A 108 4.62 -28.30 -13.97
CA LYS A 108 4.10 -28.79 -15.26
C LYS A 108 3.45 -27.65 -16.06
N LYS A 109 2.59 -26.83 -15.41
CA LYS A 109 1.98 -25.65 -16.06
C LYS A 109 3.01 -24.61 -16.51
N LYS A 110 4.08 -24.39 -15.75
CA LYS A 110 5.17 -23.47 -16.14
C LYS A 110 5.96 -24.01 -17.34
N LEU A 111 6.28 -25.30 -17.35
CA LEU A 111 6.99 -25.95 -18.45
C LEU A 111 6.18 -25.89 -19.75
N LEU A 112 4.88 -26.22 -19.70
CA LEU A 112 3.98 -26.08 -20.85
C LEU A 112 3.91 -24.63 -21.35
N LYS A 113 3.85 -23.66 -20.43
CA LYS A 113 3.83 -22.25 -20.80
C LYS A 113 5.15 -21.81 -21.46
N ILE A 114 6.29 -22.30 -20.98
CA ILE A 114 7.60 -22.02 -21.60
C ILE A 114 7.61 -22.61 -23.02
N GLY A 115 7.20 -23.86 -23.20
CA GLY A 115 7.10 -24.51 -24.52
C GLY A 115 6.17 -23.77 -25.50
N MET A 116 5.02 -23.27 -25.03
CA MET A 116 4.13 -22.46 -25.87
C MET A 116 4.74 -21.10 -26.24
N MET A 117 5.53 -20.50 -25.34
CA MET A 117 6.20 -19.22 -25.62
C MET A 117 7.38 -19.39 -26.58
N THR A 118 8.11 -20.49 -26.49
CA THR A 118 9.19 -20.81 -27.43
C THR A 118 8.64 -21.12 -28.82
N ALA A 119 7.59 -21.94 -28.92
CA ALA A 119 6.92 -22.23 -30.19
C ALA A 119 6.37 -20.96 -30.87
N LYS A 120 5.72 -20.07 -30.11
CA LYS A 120 5.26 -18.76 -30.64
C LYS A 120 6.40 -17.87 -31.12
N LYS A 121 7.55 -17.89 -30.43
CA LYS A 121 8.73 -17.12 -30.83
C LYS A 121 9.35 -17.69 -32.10
N GLU A 122 9.30 -19.01 -32.28
CA GLU A 122 9.78 -19.70 -33.47
C GLU A 122 8.86 -19.49 -34.68
N GLU A 123 7.54 -19.52 -34.49
CA GLU A 123 6.56 -19.12 -35.52
C GLU A 123 6.74 -17.66 -35.96
N GLN A 124 7.04 -16.75 -35.02
CA GLN A 124 7.35 -15.36 -35.35
C GLN A 124 8.66 -15.22 -36.13
N ARG A 125 9.66 -16.06 -35.83
CA ARG A 125 10.93 -16.09 -36.57
C ARG A 125 10.76 -16.67 -37.98
N ALA A 126 9.98 -17.73 -38.13
CA ALA A 126 9.65 -18.31 -39.44
C ALA A 126 8.91 -17.30 -40.34
N LYS A 127 7.95 -16.54 -39.79
CA LYS A 127 7.25 -15.47 -40.51
C LYS A 127 8.14 -14.29 -40.95
N ILE A 128 9.30 -14.11 -40.33
CA ILE A 128 10.30 -13.09 -40.70
C ILE A 128 11.23 -13.61 -41.81
N LEU A 129 11.43 -14.93 -41.91
CA LEU A 129 12.29 -15.55 -42.93
C LEU A 129 11.61 -15.66 -44.31
N ASP A 130 10.27 -15.70 -44.39
CA ASP A 130 9.54 -15.83 -45.65
C ASP A 130 9.34 -14.50 -46.43
N HIS A 131 9.79 -13.36 -45.89
CA HIS A 131 9.80 -12.08 -46.61
C HIS A 131 11.22 -11.68 -47.02
N LYS A 132 11.54 -11.93 -48.30
CA LYS A 132 12.47 -11.27 -49.25
C LYS A 132 13.51 -10.26 -48.67
N PRO A 133 14.80 -10.33 -49.06
CA PRO A 133 15.89 -9.65 -48.37
C PRO A 133 15.72 -8.12 -48.41
N LEU A 134 15.79 -7.50 -47.23
CA LEU A 134 15.72 -6.05 -47.07
C LEU A 134 17.07 -5.44 -47.49
N VAL A 135 17.08 -4.75 -48.63
CA VAL A 135 18.16 -3.83 -49.02
C VAL A 135 18.33 -2.79 -47.91
N ALA A 136 19.52 -2.77 -47.30
CA ALA A 136 19.88 -1.79 -46.28
C ALA A 136 19.80 -0.37 -46.85
N LYS A 137 18.89 0.45 -46.32
CA LYS A 137 18.90 1.91 -46.55
C LYS A 137 20.08 2.52 -45.77
N PRO A 138 20.93 3.36 -46.38
CA PRO A 138 21.99 4.04 -45.66
C PRO A 138 21.42 5.09 -44.71
N GLU A 139 21.83 5.03 -43.44
CA GLU A 139 21.48 6.00 -42.41
C GLU A 139 22.08 7.38 -42.75
N LYS A 140 21.22 8.38 -42.96
CA LYS A 140 21.65 9.78 -43.06
C LYS A 140 22.09 10.26 -41.68
N LYS A 141 23.38 10.57 -41.53
CA LYS A 141 23.89 11.31 -40.35
C LYS A 141 23.35 12.75 -40.42
N LEU A 142 22.53 13.13 -39.44
CA LEU A 142 21.95 14.49 -39.35
C LEU A 142 23.02 15.45 -38.80
N ALA A 143 23.19 16.59 -39.47
CA ALA A 143 24.06 17.66 -39.02
C ALA A 143 23.57 18.29 -37.69
N PRO A 144 24.46 18.84 -36.85
CA PRO A 144 24.06 19.51 -35.61
C PRO A 144 23.29 20.80 -35.92
N THR A 145 22.03 20.87 -35.50
CA THR A 145 21.22 22.09 -35.63
C THR A 145 21.58 23.07 -34.51
N PHE A 146 21.81 24.33 -34.87
CA PHE A 146 22.32 25.38 -34.00
C PHE A 146 21.18 26.32 -33.58
N ASN A 147 21.10 26.68 -32.30
CA ASN A 147 20.21 27.72 -31.82
C ASN A 147 20.69 29.11 -32.32
N PRO A 148 19.84 30.16 -32.35
CA PRO A 148 20.28 31.52 -32.69
C PRO A 148 21.41 32.04 -31.76
N GLU A 149 21.48 31.48 -30.54
CA GLU A 149 22.54 31.60 -29.52
C GLU A 149 23.95 31.17 -29.91
N GLY A 150 24.02 30.48 -31.04
CA GLY A 150 25.20 29.80 -31.48
C GLY A 150 25.83 28.76 -30.55
N LYS A 151 24.98 27.99 -29.88
CA LYS A 151 25.39 26.83 -29.09
C LYS A 151 24.88 25.56 -29.75
N ILE A 152 25.73 24.54 -29.83
CA ILE A 152 25.38 23.21 -30.35
C ILE A 152 24.40 22.58 -29.36
N VAL A 153 23.12 22.49 -29.73
CA VAL A 153 22.11 21.83 -28.90
C VAL A 153 21.91 20.42 -29.43
N PHE A 154 22.33 19.43 -28.64
CA PHE A 154 21.95 18.05 -28.87
C PHE A 154 20.43 17.96 -28.75
N SER A 155 19.75 17.66 -29.86
CA SER A 155 18.30 17.43 -29.92
C SER A 155 17.86 16.43 -28.85
N LYS A 156 17.45 16.97 -27.71
CA LYS A 156 16.73 16.28 -26.65
C LYS A 156 15.49 17.12 -26.38
N PHE A 157 14.56 17.06 -27.34
CA PHE A 157 13.17 17.50 -27.24
C PHE A 157 12.89 18.43 -26.05
N GLN A 158 13.00 19.75 -26.26
CA GLN A 158 12.37 20.72 -25.38
C GLN A 158 10.87 20.63 -25.64
N LEU A 159 10.19 19.76 -24.90
CA LEU A 159 8.74 19.77 -24.81
C LEU A 159 8.41 20.84 -23.77
N ASP A 160 7.86 21.96 -24.21
CA ASP A 160 7.33 22.99 -23.32
C ASP A 160 6.49 22.32 -22.22
N GLU A 161 6.79 22.62 -20.96
CA GLU A 161 6.22 21.93 -19.79
C GLU A 161 4.68 22.06 -19.74
N ASN A 162 4.13 23.03 -20.47
CA ASN A 162 2.70 23.35 -20.52
C ASN A 162 1.92 22.67 -21.67
N ASP A 163 2.58 22.05 -22.65
CA ASP A 163 1.92 21.45 -23.84
C ASP A 163 1.81 19.92 -23.79
N LYS A 164 1.92 19.32 -22.59
CA LYS A 164 1.46 17.95 -22.38
C LYS A 164 -0.06 18.01 -22.14
N PRO A 165 -0.93 17.70 -23.12
CA PRO A 165 -2.32 17.41 -22.78
C PRO A 165 -2.27 16.29 -21.74
N LYS A 166 -2.77 16.57 -20.52
CA LYS A 166 -2.87 15.58 -19.45
C LYS A 166 -3.59 14.38 -20.07
N LYS A 167 -2.84 13.34 -20.47
CA LYS A 167 -3.43 12.12 -21.03
C LYS A 167 -4.33 11.62 -19.94
N LYS A 168 -5.65 11.83 -20.10
CA LYS A 168 -6.65 11.35 -19.15
C LYS A 168 -6.40 9.86 -19.06
N GLY A 169 -5.81 9.42 -17.94
CA GLY A 169 -5.44 8.03 -17.76
C GLY A 169 -6.66 7.16 -18.04
N ILE A 170 -6.46 6.01 -18.66
CA ILE A 170 -7.54 5.05 -18.89
C ILE A 170 -8.27 4.85 -17.57
N GLU A 171 -9.59 5.08 -17.57
CA GLU A 171 -10.37 5.04 -16.35
C GLU A 171 -10.26 3.64 -15.71
N THR A 172 -9.79 3.60 -14.46
CA THR A 172 -9.53 2.33 -13.74
C THR A 172 -10.57 2.03 -12.65
N ASP A 173 -11.43 3.00 -12.35
CA ASP A 173 -12.42 2.93 -11.28
C ASP A 173 -13.58 2.00 -11.64
N LYS A 174 -13.51 0.74 -11.17
CA LYS A 174 -14.48 -0.33 -11.46
C LYS A 174 -15.96 0.08 -11.30
N LYS A 175 -16.29 0.97 -10.37
CA LYS A 175 -17.65 1.50 -10.18
C LYS A 175 -18.09 2.37 -11.35
N LYS A 176 -17.20 3.26 -11.81
CA LYS A 176 -17.45 4.14 -12.96
C LYS A 176 -17.51 3.32 -14.25
N LEU A 177 -16.62 2.34 -14.42
CA LEU A 177 -16.72 1.40 -15.55
C LEU A 177 -18.05 0.65 -15.55
N LEU A 178 -18.50 0.15 -14.39
CA LEU A 178 -19.79 -0.53 -14.30
C LEU A 178 -20.94 0.40 -14.67
N LYS A 179 -20.91 1.65 -14.21
CA LYS A 179 -21.90 2.66 -14.56
C LYS A 179 -21.93 2.90 -16.08
N LYS A 180 -20.77 3.11 -16.71
CA LYS A 180 -20.66 3.26 -18.17
C LYS A 180 -21.21 2.07 -18.95
N VAL A 181 -20.91 0.85 -18.51
CA VAL A 181 -21.45 -0.37 -19.13
C VAL A 181 -22.97 -0.43 -19.03
N LEU A 182 -23.54 -0.05 -17.88
CA LEU A 182 -24.98 -0.01 -17.68
C LEU A 182 -25.64 1.10 -18.50
N ASP A 183 -25.07 2.29 -18.51
CA ASP A 183 -25.58 3.44 -19.28
C ASP A 183 -25.56 3.13 -20.78
N ASN A 184 -24.48 2.52 -21.29
CA ASN A 184 -24.41 2.07 -22.69
C ASN A 184 -25.46 1.00 -23.02
N LYS A 185 -25.74 0.08 -22.08
CA LYS A 185 -26.79 -0.92 -22.26
C LYS A 185 -28.17 -0.27 -22.29
N LYS A 186 -28.44 0.69 -21.40
CA LYS A 186 -29.70 1.43 -21.35
C LYS A 186 -29.94 2.22 -22.63
N HIS A 187 -28.95 2.96 -23.11
CA HIS A 187 -29.04 3.68 -24.37
C HIS A 187 -29.34 2.75 -25.56
N LEU A 188 -28.74 1.55 -25.58
CA LEU A 188 -29.04 0.55 -26.61
C LEU A 188 -30.44 -0.07 -26.46
N THR A 189 -30.98 -0.21 -25.24
CA THR A 189 -32.36 -0.69 -25.04
C THR A 189 -33.37 0.39 -25.39
N GLU A 190 -33.12 1.65 -25.02
CA GLU A 190 -33.96 2.80 -25.36
C GLU A 190 -34.10 2.96 -26.88
N LEU A 191 -32.98 2.90 -27.62
CA LEU A 191 -33.01 2.93 -29.11
C LEU A 191 -33.75 1.74 -29.73
N LYS A 192 -33.77 0.59 -29.05
CA LYS A 192 -34.50 -0.59 -29.51
C LYS A 192 -36.00 -0.46 -29.24
N GLU A 193 -36.37 0.10 -28.09
CA GLU A 193 -37.74 0.35 -27.66
C GLU A 193 -38.40 1.49 -28.45
N SER A 194 -37.63 2.50 -28.87
CA SER A 194 -38.12 3.61 -29.68
C SER A 194 -38.40 3.24 -31.15
N GLY A 195 -38.14 1.99 -31.57
CA GLY A 195 -38.42 1.50 -32.93
C GLY A 195 -37.36 1.85 -33.99
N ASP A 196 -36.32 2.61 -33.63
CA ASP A 196 -35.23 3.05 -34.52
C ASP A 196 -34.19 1.92 -34.74
N LEU A 197 -34.61 0.83 -35.38
CA LEU A 197 -33.80 -0.37 -35.61
C LEU A 197 -32.51 -0.09 -36.40
N GLU A 198 -32.54 0.83 -37.36
CA GLU A 198 -31.38 1.20 -38.16
C GLU A 198 -30.31 1.91 -37.32
N LYS A 199 -30.71 2.94 -36.55
CA LYS A 199 -29.80 3.64 -35.63
C LYS A 199 -29.27 2.73 -34.54
N TYR A 200 -30.07 1.80 -34.04
CA TYR A 200 -29.63 0.76 -33.10
C TYR A 200 -28.51 -0.11 -33.72
N ALA A 201 -28.71 -0.59 -34.94
CA ALA A 201 -27.73 -1.42 -35.64
C ALA A 201 -26.43 -0.66 -35.90
N GLU A 202 -26.52 0.61 -36.31
CA GLU A 202 -25.35 1.47 -36.49
C GLU A 202 -24.61 1.74 -35.17
N ALA A 203 -25.31 2.12 -34.11
CA ALA A 203 -24.71 2.40 -32.81
C ALA A 203 -24.01 1.15 -32.26
N LYS A 204 -24.63 -0.02 -32.40
CA LYS A 204 -24.04 -1.30 -32.00
C LYS A 204 -22.79 -1.64 -32.83
N LYS A 205 -22.82 -1.42 -34.15
CA LYS A 205 -21.66 -1.60 -35.05
C LYS A 205 -20.53 -0.65 -34.67
N LYS A 206 -20.81 0.65 -34.48
CA LYS A 206 -19.83 1.67 -34.05
C LYS A 206 -19.16 1.27 -32.73
N GLN A 207 -19.94 0.89 -31.72
CA GLN A 207 -19.39 0.42 -30.44
C GLN A 207 -18.53 -0.86 -30.58
N ALA A 208 -18.92 -1.79 -31.47
CA ALA A 208 -18.13 -3.00 -31.70
C ALA A 208 -16.78 -2.68 -32.37
N TRP A 209 -16.78 -1.77 -33.34
CA TRP A 209 -15.57 -1.29 -34.02
C TRP A 209 -14.64 -0.53 -33.09
N GLU A 210 -15.17 0.39 -32.27
CA GLU A 210 -14.37 1.10 -31.26
C GLU A 210 -13.72 0.13 -30.28
N LYS A 211 -14.45 -0.89 -29.81
CA LYS A 211 -13.91 -1.93 -28.94
C LYS A 211 -12.83 -2.75 -29.61
N ALA A 212 -13.00 -3.09 -30.89
CA ALA A 212 -11.98 -3.80 -31.67
C ALA A 212 -10.71 -2.94 -31.81
N MET A 213 -10.86 -1.67 -32.20
CA MET A 213 -9.74 -0.73 -32.33
C MET A 213 -9.02 -0.48 -31.01
N ALA A 214 -9.76 -0.33 -29.90
CA ALA A 214 -9.15 -0.18 -28.58
C ALA A 214 -8.31 -1.42 -28.19
N LYS A 215 -8.81 -2.63 -28.50
CA LYS A 215 -8.06 -3.87 -28.26
C LYS A 215 -6.81 -3.98 -29.14
N THR A 216 -6.88 -3.61 -30.42
CA THR A 216 -5.71 -3.63 -31.32
C THR A 216 -4.67 -2.58 -30.93
N ALA A 217 -5.10 -1.42 -30.44
CA ALA A 217 -4.23 -0.39 -29.83
C ALA A 217 -3.58 -0.83 -28.50
N GLY A 218 -3.89 -2.04 -27.99
CA GLY A 218 -3.33 -2.57 -26.76
C GLY A 218 -4.06 -2.11 -25.48
N GLN A 219 -5.18 -1.40 -25.60
CA GLN A 219 -5.98 -0.98 -24.46
C GLN A 219 -6.76 -2.17 -23.88
N LYS A 220 -6.66 -2.36 -22.56
CA LYS A 220 -7.40 -3.40 -21.83
C LYS A 220 -8.85 -2.97 -21.61
N VAL A 221 -9.72 -3.26 -22.57
CA VAL A 221 -11.17 -3.05 -22.49
C VAL A 221 -11.78 -3.93 -21.39
N ARG A 222 -12.54 -3.34 -20.46
CA ARG A 222 -13.10 -4.01 -19.26
C ARG A 222 -14.58 -3.69 -19.12
N ASP A 223 -15.39 -4.32 -19.96
CA ASP A 223 -16.80 -3.96 -20.10
C ASP A 223 -17.77 -5.02 -19.53
N ASP A 224 -17.25 -6.12 -18.96
CA ASP A 224 -18.11 -7.19 -18.44
C ASP A 224 -18.74 -6.81 -17.10
N PRO A 225 -20.08 -6.64 -17.02
CA PRO A 225 -20.74 -6.10 -15.83
C PRO A 225 -20.60 -7.05 -14.63
N GLU A 226 -20.71 -8.36 -14.86
CA GLU A 226 -20.56 -9.36 -13.79
C GLU A 226 -19.16 -9.39 -13.20
N LEU A 227 -18.13 -9.30 -14.04
CA LEU A 227 -16.74 -9.29 -13.57
C LEU A 227 -16.45 -8.00 -12.80
N LEU A 228 -16.95 -6.85 -13.28
CA LEU A 228 -16.83 -5.58 -12.57
C LEU A 228 -17.54 -5.64 -11.21
N ALA A 229 -18.76 -6.16 -11.14
CA ALA A 229 -19.50 -6.36 -9.91
C ALA A 229 -18.79 -7.31 -8.93
N LYS A 230 -18.31 -8.47 -9.41
CA LYS A 230 -17.50 -9.43 -8.63
C LYS A 230 -16.26 -8.75 -8.05
N LYS A 231 -15.55 -7.93 -8.84
CA LYS A 231 -14.36 -7.21 -8.38
C LYS A 231 -14.68 -6.11 -7.37
N ILE A 232 -15.81 -5.42 -7.50
CA ILE A 232 -16.28 -4.45 -6.49
C ILE A 232 -16.59 -5.20 -5.18
N HIS A 233 -17.27 -6.33 -5.25
CA HIS A 233 -17.60 -7.15 -4.08
C HIS A 233 -16.35 -7.70 -3.38
N GLN A 234 -15.35 -8.17 -4.14
CA GLN A 234 -14.04 -8.58 -3.60
C GLN A 234 -13.36 -7.42 -2.86
N ARG A 235 -13.36 -6.20 -3.43
CA ARG A 235 -12.81 -5.02 -2.76
C ARG A 235 -13.56 -4.71 -1.47
N LYS A 236 -14.91 -4.76 -1.48
CA LYS A 236 -15.72 -4.59 -0.26
C LYS A 236 -15.36 -5.62 0.82
N LYS A 237 -15.17 -6.90 0.48
CA LYS A 237 -14.74 -7.94 1.43
C LYS A 237 -13.35 -7.64 2.00
N GLN A 238 -12.39 -7.24 1.18
CA GLN A 238 -11.04 -6.88 1.64
C GLN A 238 -11.06 -5.70 2.61
N VAL A 239 -11.83 -4.65 2.29
CA VAL A 239 -11.99 -3.49 3.18
C VAL A 239 -12.62 -3.90 4.51
N LYS A 240 -13.65 -4.77 4.49
CA LYS A 240 -14.26 -5.30 5.73
C LYS A 240 -13.25 -6.08 6.58
N LYS A 241 -12.48 -6.98 5.98
CA LYS A 241 -11.42 -7.74 6.68
C LYS A 241 -10.36 -6.82 7.28
N SER A 242 -9.89 -5.85 6.51
CA SER A 242 -8.95 -4.85 7.04
C SER A 242 -9.59 -4.12 8.23
N LYS A 243 -10.84 -3.66 8.12
CA LYS A 243 -11.50 -2.96 9.22
C LYS A 243 -11.60 -3.82 10.49
N THR A 244 -11.92 -5.10 10.38
CA THR A 244 -11.98 -6.00 11.54
C THR A 244 -10.59 -6.23 12.15
N GLU A 245 -9.58 -6.52 11.32
CA GLU A 245 -8.21 -6.71 11.80
C GLU A 245 -7.65 -5.47 12.51
N TRP A 246 -7.97 -4.27 12.03
CA TRP A 246 -7.54 -3.03 12.67
C TRP A 246 -8.26 -2.80 14.01
N LYS A 247 -9.54 -3.16 14.11
CA LYS A 247 -10.27 -3.13 15.39
C LYS A 247 -9.69 -4.12 16.39
N GLU A 248 -9.48 -5.37 15.98
CA GLU A 248 -8.86 -6.41 16.83
C GLU A 248 -7.47 -5.99 17.32
N ARG A 249 -6.67 -5.32 16.47
CA ARG A 249 -5.38 -4.76 16.89
C ARG A 249 -5.53 -3.67 17.94
N ALA A 250 -6.48 -2.75 17.75
CA ALA A 250 -6.73 -1.67 18.71
C ALA A 250 -7.19 -2.23 20.07
N GLU A 251 -8.17 -3.14 20.05
CA GLU A 251 -8.67 -3.84 21.25
C GLU A 251 -7.55 -4.60 21.96
N LYS A 252 -6.69 -5.32 21.22
CA LYS A 252 -5.55 -6.03 21.80
C LYS A 252 -4.56 -5.08 22.47
N ILE A 253 -4.28 -3.92 21.87
CA ILE A 253 -3.38 -2.92 22.46
C ILE A 253 -4.01 -2.37 23.75
N GLU A 254 -5.30 -2.07 23.75
CA GLU A 254 -6.03 -1.58 24.92
C GLU A 254 -6.05 -2.62 26.05
N GLN A 255 -6.35 -3.88 25.73
CA GLN A 255 -6.30 -5.00 26.67
C GLN A 255 -4.90 -5.16 27.27
N GLN A 256 -3.83 -5.04 26.47
CA GLN A 256 -2.46 -5.10 26.98
C GLN A 256 -2.13 -3.93 27.91
N LYS A 257 -2.57 -2.71 27.58
CA LYS A 257 -2.39 -1.53 28.45
C LYS A 257 -3.12 -1.71 29.78
N THR A 258 -4.39 -2.10 29.73
CA THR A 258 -5.21 -2.31 30.93
C THR A 258 -4.68 -3.46 31.78
N GLN A 259 -4.22 -4.57 31.18
CA GLN A 259 -3.63 -5.68 31.92
C GLN A 259 -2.33 -5.26 32.64
N ARG A 260 -1.46 -4.49 31.98
CA ARG A 260 -0.24 -3.94 32.61
C ARG A 260 -0.59 -3.01 33.77
N GLN A 261 -1.58 -2.14 33.59
CA GLN A 261 -2.02 -1.24 34.64
C GLN A 261 -2.65 -1.99 35.83
N LYS A 262 -3.47 -3.01 35.57
CA LYS A 262 -4.02 -3.90 36.61
C LYS A 262 -2.92 -4.61 37.39
N GLN A 263 -1.91 -5.14 36.70
CA GLN A 263 -0.75 -5.77 37.35
C GLN A 263 0.00 -4.77 38.24
N ARG A 264 0.24 -3.55 37.76
CA ARG A 264 0.88 -2.50 38.55
C ARG A 264 0.07 -2.17 39.80
N ASN A 265 -1.24 -1.98 39.67
CA ASN A 265 -2.13 -1.68 40.79
C ASN A 265 -2.15 -2.83 41.81
N SER A 266 -2.19 -4.08 41.37
CA SER A 266 -2.09 -5.26 42.25
C SER A 266 -0.77 -5.27 43.02
N ASN A 267 0.36 -5.09 42.33
CA ASN A 267 1.68 -5.06 42.96
C ASN A 267 1.82 -3.91 43.97
N LEU A 268 1.25 -2.73 43.68
CA LEU A 268 1.24 -1.59 44.60
C LEU A 268 0.37 -1.87 45.83
N LYS A 269 -0.80 -2.49 45.65
CA LYS A 269 -1.68 -2.91 46.75
C LYS A 269 -0.99 -3.92 47.65
N GLU A 270 -0.38 -4.96 47.07
CA GLU A 270 0.40 -5.95 47.81
C GLU A 270 1.56 -5.32 48.58
N ARG A 271 2.27 -4.34 48.00
CA ARG A 271 3.34 -3.60 48.71
C ARG A 271 2.78 -2.79 49.88
N SER A 272 1.63 -2.15 49.70
CA SER A 272 0.95 -1.40 50.77
C SER A 272 0.50 -2.32 51.91
N ASP A 273 -0.14 -3.44 51.58
CA ASP A 273 -0.64 -4.41 52.55
C ASP A 273 0.52 -5.10 53.28
N LYS A 274 1.61 -5.45 52.59
CA LYS A 274 2.85 -5.95 53.23
C LYS A 274 3.44 -4.93 54.21
N LYS A 275 3.44 -3.64 53.88
CA LYS A 275 3.90 -2.58 54.80
C LYS A 275 2.99 -2.49 56.03
N LYS A 276 1.66 -2.53 55.86
CA LYS A 276 0.69 -2.54 56.96
C LYS A 276 0.86 -3.77 57.86
N ASN A 277 0.93 -4.96 57.27
CA ASN A 277 1.14 -6.21 58.00
C ASN A 277 2.47 -6.22 58.76
N LYS A 278 3.56 -5.70 58.17
CA LYS A 278 4.85 -5.58 58.88
C LYS A 278 4.77 -4.60 60.07
N LYS A 279 3.98 -3.53 59.98
CA LYS A 279 3.72 -2.62 61.11
C LYS A 279 2.92 -3.32 62.20
N LEU A 280 1.84 -4.03 61.85
CA LEU A 280 1.03 -4.82 62.79
C LEU A 280 1.86 -5.87 63.50
N GLN A 281 2.65 -6.67 62.77
CA GLN A 281 3.57 -7.66 63.37
C GLN A 281 4.59 -7.03 64.32
N LYS A 282 5.12 -5.84 64.00
CA LYS A 282 6.04 -5.12 64.90
C LYS A 282 5.35 -4.62 66.17
N MET A 283 4.09 -4.19 66.09
CA MET A 283 3.31 -3.75 67.25
C MET A 283 2.96 -4.92 68.16
N ALA A 284 2.52 -6.04 67.58
CA ALA A 284 2.25 -7.29 68.30
C ALA A 284 3.49 -7.81 69.04
N LYS A 285 4.66 -7.85 68.37
CA LYS A 285 5.94 -8.23 69.00
C LYS A 285 6.36 -7.32 70.15
N LYS A 286 5.90 -6.06 70.19
CA LYS A 286 6.19 -5.12 71.27
C LYS A 286 5.15 -5.16 72.40
N GLY A 287 4.27 -6.16 72.42
CA GLY A 287 3.25 -6.32 73.45
C GLY A 287 2.15 -5.26 73.45
N ARG A 288 2.06 -4.42 72.41
CA ARG A 288 0.89 -3.57 72.21
C ARG A 288 -0.23 -4.46 71.69
N ILE A 289 -1.19 -4.77 72.57
CA ILE A 289 -2.44 -5.43 72.21
C ILE A 289 -3.07 -4.63 71.08
N ILE A 290 -3.40 -5.30 69.99
CA ILE A 290 -4.11 -4.70 68.85
C ILE A 290 -5.57 -5.09 69.02
N PRO A 291 -6.45 -4.21 69.53
CA PRO A 291 -7.87 -4.51 69.60
C PRO A 291 -8.46 -4.47 68.19
N GLY A 292 -9.09 -5.55 67.75
CA GLY A 292 -9.87 -5.59 66.50
C GLY A 292 -9.08 -5.97 65.23
N PHE A 293 -7.96 -6.66 65.37
CA PHE A 293 -7.37 -7.48 64.30
C PHE A 293 -7.31 -8.94 64.74
#